data_AF-A0A232EYW6-F1
#
_entry.id   AF-A0A232EYW6-F1
#
_cell.length_a   1.000
_cell.length_b   1.000
_cell.length_c   1.000
_cell.angle_alpha   90.00
_cell.angle_beta   90.00
_cell.angle_gamma   90.00
#
_symmetry.space_group_name_H-M   'P 1'
#
loop_
_entity.id
_entity.type
_entity.pdbx_description
1 polymer ?
#
loop_
_entity_poly.entity_id
_entity_poly.type
_entity_poly.pdbx_seq_one_letter_code
_entity_poly.pdbx_strand_id
1 'polypeptide(L)'
;INTEFNTTLGTNLKRTISRIKENLIMSEIKNSTLKHKVCQPHRSSVINLDDSKNVFGLTERIVAVESLIFLGHQYESFQLYLNSIIIDDEEKIDLNQSYFQSVPLTTALRKPVYMAAILRAFDVPHIIFSITKEDWELKDIMSQHNSYINFLIEDIRIIKEKISVIECNVPLTKEVSESIWESTSDILTYLLVEGFSAVKKCSNEGRALMQLDFTQFVAKFETITALRPMPHQEFVTTYIKAYYLPESSIESWIRDHS
;
A
#
# COMPACT_ATOMS: atom_id res chain seq x y z
N ILE A 1 -12.41 1.97 -4.26
CA ILE A 1 -11.64 0.82 -3.66
C ILE A 1 -10.84 -0.01 -4.68
N ASN A 2 -11.38 -1.08 -5.31
CA ASN A 2 -10.57 -1.96 -6.19
C ASN A 2 -9.95 -1.23 -7.40
N THR A 3 -10.63 -0.21 -7.95
CA THR A 3 -10.13 0.57 -9.10
C THR A 3 -9.04 1.58 -8.73
N GLU A 4 -9.11 2.18 -7.53
CA GLU A 4 -8.08 3.12 -7.04
C GLU A 4 -6.85 2.40 -6.49
N PHE A 5 -7.00 1.26 -5.82
CA PHE A 5 -5.84 0.44 -5.44
C PHE A 5 -5.17 -0.26 -6.64
N ASN A 6 -5.85 -0.37 -7.78
CA ASN A 6 -5.21 -0.74 -9.06
C ASN A 6 -4.34 0.39 -9.65
N THR A 7 -4.41 1.61 -9.10
CA THR A 7 -3.51 2.73 -9.44
C THR A 7 -2.24 2.77 -8.57
N THR A 8 -2.14 1.96 -7.51
CA THR A 8 -0.98 1.91 -6.60
C THR A 8 0.32 1.49 -7.31
N LEU A 9 0.24 0.88 -8.49
CA LEU A 9 1.40 0.62 -9.33
C LEU A 9 1.75 1.90 -10.10
N GLY A 10 2.80 2.60 -9.68
CA GLY A 10 3.30 3.79 -10.36
C GLY A 10 3.52 3.57 -11.86
N THR A 11 3.35 4.62 -12.66
CA THR A 11 3.44 4.58 -14.13
C THR A 11 4.76 3.96 -14.63
N ASN A 12 5.86 4.26 -13.93
CA ASN A 12 7.18 3.70 -14.22
C ASN A 12 7.22 2.18 -13.97
N LEU A 13 6.64 1.72 -12.86
CA LEU A 13 6.59 0.30 -12.53
C LEU A 13 5.71 -0.49 -13.51
N LYS A 14 4.55 0.07 -13.89
CA LYS A 14 3.70 -0.49 -14.97
C LYS A 14 4.49 -0.62 -16.28
N ARG A 15 5.19 0.45 -16.69
CA ARG A 15 6.01 0.45 -17.92
C ARG A 15 7.12 -0.60 -17.87
N THR A 16 7.82 -0.71 -16.75
CA THR A 16 8.91 -1.69 -16.58
C THR A 16 8.39 -3.12 -16.60
N ILE A 17 7.26 -3.42 -15.97
CA ILE A 17 6.64 -4.75 -16.02
C ILE A 17 6.19 -5.10 -17.44
N SER A 18 5.57 -4.16 -18.18
CA SER A 18 5.20 -4.37 -19.58
C SER A 18 6.44 -4.65 -20.45
N ARG A 19 7.50 -3.86 -20.28
CA ARG A 19 8.78 -4.06 -20.98
C ARG A 19 9.38 -5.44 -20.70
N ILE A 20 9.39 -5.87 -19.44
CA ILE A 20 9.87 -7.22 -19.06
C ILE A 20 9.02 -8.29 -19.74
N LYS A 21 7.69 -8.14 -19.73
CA LYS A 21 6.76 -9.08 -20.35
C LYS A 21 6.96 -9.20 -21.86
N GLU A 22 7.16 -8.08 -22.56
CA GLU A 22 7.32 -8.04 -24.01
C GLU A 22 8.71 -8.53 -24.45
N ASN A 23 9.76 -8.12 -23.74
CA ASN A 23 11.15 -8.35 -24.16
C ASN A 23 11.75 -9.63 -23.60
N LEU A 24 11.41 -10.02 -22.37
CA LEU A 24 12.06 -11.14 -21.66
C LEU A 24 11.18 -12.38 -21.54
N ILE A 25 9.85 -12.28 -21.55
CA ILE A 25 8.97 -13.44 -21.35
C ILE A 25 8.54 -14.05 -22.69
N MET A 26 8.59 -15.39 -22.79
CA MET A 26 8.06 -16.13 -23.94
C MET A 26 6.52 -16.10 -23.95
N SER A 27 5.91 -15.64 -25.05
CA SER A 27 4.45 -15.53 -25.18
C SER A 27 3.76 -16.84 -25.56
N GLU A 28 4.45 -17.75 -26.27
CA GLU A 28 3.95 -19.06 -26.67
C GLU A 28 5.15 -20.01 -26.85
N ILE A 29 4.98 -21.31 -26.51
CA ILE A 29 5.94 -22.38 -26.82
C ILE A 29 5.89 -22.65 -28.33
N LYS A 30 6.20 -21.65 -29.15
CA LYS A 30 6.41 -21.83 -30.59
C LYS A 30 7.90 -21.78 -30.82
N ASN A 31 8.39 -22.82 -31.50
CA ASN A 31 9.76 -22.98 -31.95
C ASN A 31 10.22 -21.71 -32.68
N SER A 32 10.83 -20.78 -31.95
CA SER A 32 11.50 -19.64 -32.54
C SER A 32 12.79 -19.37 -31.77
N THR A 33 13.85 -19.33 -32.55
CA THR A 33 15.27 -19.04 -32.34
C THR A 33 15.56 -17.69 -31.65
N LEU A 34 14.85 -17.33 -30.58
CA LEU A 34 15.15 -16.15 -29.77
C LEU A 34 15.98 -16.58 -28.55
N LYS A 35 17.32 -16.50 -28.68
CA LYS A 35 18.32 -17.03 -27.73
C LYS A 35 18.25 -16.50 -26.28
N HIS A 36 17.42 -15.50 -25.98
CA HIS A 36 17.51 -14.73 -24.72
C HIS A 36 16.19 -14.53 -23.95
N LYS A 37 15.08 -15.17 -24.35
CA LYS A 37 13.80 -15.09 -23.61
C LYS A 37 13.66 -16.23 -22.58
N VAL A 38 13.01 -15.95 -21.46
CA VAL A 38 12.77 -16.88 -20.35
C VAL A 38 11.29 -17.29 -20.26
N CYS A 39 11.04 -18.45 -19.67
CA CYS A 39 9.68 -18.93 -19.39
C CYS A 39 8.96 -17.99 -18.42
N GLN A 40 7.64 -17.87 -18.58
CA GLN A 40 6.85 -17.10 -17.64
C GLN A 40 6.92 -17.74 -16.24
N PRO A 41 7.24 -16.98 -15.19
CA PRO A 41 7.21 -17.50 -13.82
C PRO A 41 5.77 -17.86 -13.43
N HIS A 42 5.62 -19.01 -12.78
CA HIS A 42 4.34 -19.49 -12.26
C HIS A 42 4.39 -19.60 -10.74
N ARG A 43 3.25 -19.34 -10.09
CA ARG A 43 3.13 -19.47 -8.63
C ARG A 43 3.26 -20.95 -8.23
N SER A 44 4.08 -21.23 -7.22
CA SER A 44 4.14 -22.56 -6.61
C SER A 44 2.79 -22.96 -6.00
N SER A 45 2.37 -24.22 -6.20
CA SER A 45 1.14 -24.77 -5.61
C SER A 45 1.20 -24.90 -4.10
N VAL A 46 2.41 -24.86 -3.51
CA VAL A 46 2.63 -24.95 -2.06
C VAL A 46 2.25 -23.65 -1.33
N ILE A 47 2.23 -22.52 -2.04
CA ILE A 47 1.99 -21.21 -1.44
C ILE A 47 0.50 -20.89 -1.46
N ASN A 48 -0.10 -20.74 -0.27
CA ASN A 48 -1.48 -20.30 -0.12
C ASN A 48 -1.56 -18.79 0.20
N LEU A 49 -1.81 -17.98 -0.83
CA LEU A 49 -1.98 -16.53 -0.71
C LEU A 49 -3.40 -16.10 -0.31
N ASP A 50 -4.30 -17.05 -0.06
CA ASP A 50 -5.72 -16.81 0.23
C ASP A 50 -6.11 -17.10 1.68
N ASP A 51 -5.14 -17.50 2.51
CA ASP A 51 -5.35 -17.75 3.94
C ASP A 51 -5.38 -16.45 4.76
N SER A 52 -6.52 -16.15 5.37
CA SER A 52 -6.70 -14.97 6.23
C SER A 52 -5.90 -15.05 7.54
N LYS A 53 -5.55 -16.26 8.00
CA LYS A 53 -4.74 -16.45 9.21
C LYS A 53 -3.35 -15.85 9.05
N ASN A 54 -2.76 -16.02 7.86
CA ASN A 54 -1.42 -15.54 7.50
C ASN A 54 -1.45 -14.21 6.75
N VAL A 55 -2.50 -13.40 6.94
CA VAL A 55 -2.68 -12.10 6.27
C VAL A 55 -2.50 -12.23 4.74
N PHE A 56 -3.10 -13.26 4.15
CA PHE A 56 -3.08 -13.48 2.69
C PHE A 56 -1.66 -13.64 2.10
N GLY A 57 -0.82 -14.38 2.84
CA GLY A 57 0.55 -14.71 2.46
C GLY A 57 1.52 -13.53 2.63
N LEU A 58 1.35 -12.73 3.69
CA LEU A 58 2.18 -11.54 3.91
C LEU A 58 3.66 -11.90 4.07
N THR A 59 3.98 -13.02 4.73
CA THR A 59 5.37 -13.50 4.87
C THR A 59 6.01 -13.78 3.51
N GLU A 60 5.35 -14.57 2.66
CA GLU A 60 5.88 -14.93 1.34
C GLU A 60 6.04 -13.69 0.46
N ARG A 61 5.13 -12.72 0.58
CA ARG A 61 5.19 -11.43 -0.11
C ARG A 61 6.36 -10.57 0.35
N ILE A 62 6.59 -10.47 1.66
CA ILE A 62 7.77 -9.78 2.24
C ILE A 62 9.04 -10.44 1.72
N VAL A 63 9.17 -11.77 1.88
CA VAL A 63 10.36 -12.50 1.42
C VAL A 63 10.59 -12.30 -0.08
N ALA A 64 9.54 -12.36 -0.90
CA ALA A 64 9.67 -12.15 -2.34
C ALA A 64 10.17 -10.74 -2.70
N VAL A 65 9.62 -9.69 -2.07
CA VAL A 65 10.02 -8.31 -2.33
C VAL A 65 11.44 -8.04 -1.82
N GLU A 66 11.74 -8.43 -0.59
CA GLU A 66 13.06 -8.19 0.00
C GLU A 66 14.15 -9.01 -0.69
N SER A 67 13.85 -10.22 -1.16
CA SER A 67 14.78 -11.01 -1.99
C SER A 67 15.08 -10.29 -3.32
N LEU A 68 14.07 -9.68 -3.94
CA LEU A 68 14.27 -8.95 -5.19
C LEU A 68 15.08 -7.66 -4.98
N ILE A 69 14.82 -6.92 -3.90
CA ILE A 69 15.62 -5.75 -3.52
C ILE A 69 17.07 -6.15 -3.25
N PHE A 70 17.27 -7.25 -2.50
CA PHE A 70 18.60 -7.80 -2.25
C PHE A 70 19.33 -8.14 -3.56
N LEU A 71 18.67 -8.85 -4.49
CA LEU A 71 19.24 -9.14 -5.81
C LEU A 71 19.58 -7.87 -6.59
N GLY A 72 18.78 -6.82 -6.47
CA GLY A 72 19.08 -5.49 -7.01
C GLY A 72 20.39 -4.92 -6.48
N HIS A 73 20.61 -4.94 -5.16
CA HIS A 73 21.86 -4.50 -4.55
C HIS A 73 23.07 -5.38 -4.91
N GLN A 74 22.87 -6.70 -5.04
CA GLN A 74 23.92 -7.60 -5.51
C GLN A 74 24.30 -7.26 -6.96
N TYR A 75 23.31 -7.01 -7.80
CA TYR A 75 23.55 -6.60 -9.18
C TYR A 75 24.33 -5.28 -9.26
N GLU A 76 23.96 -4.27 -8.47
CA GLU A 76 24.68 -2.99 -8.38
C GLU A 76 26.16 -3.21 -8.01
N SER A 77 26.41 -4.09 -7.03
CA SER A 77 27.77 -4.43 -6.59
C SER A 77 28.59 -5.11 -7.70
N PHE A 78 27.95 -5.89 -8.57
CA PHE A 78 28.59 -6.57 -9.70
C PHE A 78 28.63 -5.75 -10.98
N GLN A 79 28.02 -4.57 -11.03
CA GLN A 79 27.85 -3.81 -12.28
C GLN A 79 29.17 -3.54 -13.00
N LEU A 80 30.21 -3.12 -12.26
CA LEU A 80 31.54 -2.86 -12.82
C LEU A 80 32.20 -4.12 -13.39
N TYR A 81 32.00 -5.26 -12.74
CA TYR A 81 32.52 -6.56 -13.18
C TYR A 81 31.77 -7.08 -14.42
N LEU A 82 30.44 -6.96 -14.46
CA LEU A 82 29.66 -7.32 -15.63
C LEU A 82 30.06 -6.47 -16.85
N ASN A 83 30.23 -5.16 -16.65
CA ASN A 83 30.69 -4.24 -17.69
C ASN A 83 32.11 -4.55 -18.20
N SER A 84 32.97 -5.18 -17.39
CA SER A 84 34.33 -5.54 -17.82
C SER A 84 34.41 -6.85 -18.61
N ILE A 85 33.42 -7.74 -18.44
CA ILE A 85 33.35 -9.04 -19.14
C ILE A 85 32.61 -8.93 -20.47
N ILE A 86 31.59 -8.08 -20.55
CA ILE A 86 30.85 -7.89 -21.79
C ILE A 86 31.74 -7.16 -22.79
N ILE A 87 32.08 -7.83 -23.89
CA ILE A 87 32.97 -7.27 -24.92
C ILE A 87 32.17 -6.35 -25.84
N ASP A 88 30.94 -6.73 -26.18
CA ASP A 88 30.06 -5.99 -27.10
C ASP A 88 29.52 -4.70 -26.47
N ASP A 89 29.68 -3.57 -27.16
CA ASP A 89 29.28 -2.26 -26.63
C ASP A 89 27.76 -2.02 -26.70
N GLU A 90 27.03 -2.66 -27.63
CA GLU A 90 25.57 -2.60 -27.66
C GLU A 90 24.97 -3.37 -26.48
N GLU A 91 25.50 -4.57 -26.19
CA GLU A 91 25.09 -5.36 -25.02
C GLU A 91 25.38 -4.64 -23.69
N LYS A 92 26.51 -3.90 -23.60
CA LYS A 92 26.79 -3.04 -22.43
C LYS A 92 25.76 -1.93 -22.27
N ILE A 93 25.38 -1.26 -23.36
CA ILE A 93 24.39 -0.18 -23.33
C ILE A 93 23.05 -0.74 -22.86
N ASP A 94 22.61 -1.86 -23.43
CA ASP A 94 21.36 -2.53 -23.08
C ASP A 94 21.32 -2.98 -21.62
N LEU A 95 22.43 -3.55 -21.12
CA LEU A 95 22.57 -3.97 -19.72
C LEU A 95 22.39 -2.79 -18.77
N ASN A 96 23.13 -1.71 -19.01
CA ASN A 96 23.10 -0.52 -18.16
C ASN A 96 21.72 0.17 -18.24
N GLN A 97 21.13 0.25 -19.42
CA GLN A 97 19.78 0.79 -19.59
C GLN A 97 18.74 -0.04 -18.82
N SER A 98 18.80 -1.37 -18.90
CA SER A 98 17.87 -2.24 -18.17
C SER A 98 18.05 -2.13 -16.65
N TYR A 99 19.30 -1.97 -16.20
CA TYR A 99 19.64 -1.72 -14.79
C TYR A 99 18.98 -0.44 -14.27
N PHE A 100 19.28 0.71 -14.89
CA PHE A 100 18.79 2.01 -14.44
C PHE A 100 17.26 2.11 -14.48
N GLN A 101 16.61 1.34 -15.34
CA GLN A 101 15.15 1.31 -15.47
C GLN A 101 14.45 0.36 -14.47
N SER A 102 15.16 -0.61 -13.89
CA SER A 102 14.51 -1.71 -13.15
C SER A 102 14.93 -1.79 -11.69
N VAL A 103 16.24 -1.70 -11.40
CA VAL A 103 16.76 -1.89 -10.04
C VAL A 103 16.25 -0.82 -9.07
N PRO A 104 16.25 0.49 -9.41
CA PRO A 104 15.72 1.53 -8.52
C PRO A 104 14.23 1.38 -8.20
N LEU A 105 13.46 0.68 -9.06
CA LEU A 105 12.03 0.47 -8.87
C LEU A 105 11.70 -0.73 -7.97
N THR A 106 12.69 -1.54 -7.59
CA THR A 106 12.47 -2.74 -6.77
C THR A 106 11.93 -2.40 -5.38
N THR A 107 12.41 -1.31 -4.77
CA THR A 107 11.92 -0.81 -3.48
C THR A 107 10.47 -0.33 -3.56
N ALA A 108 10.07 0.24 -4.70
CA ALA A 108 8.70 0.68 -4.95
C ALA A 108 7.69 -0.48 -5.00
N LEU A 109 8.13 -1.75 -5.06
CA LEU A 109 7.25 -2.91 -4.99
C LEU A 109 6.69 -3.18 -3.59
N ARG A 110 7.36 -2.72 -2.51
CA ARG A 110 6.89 -2.93 -1.13
C ARG A 110 5.44 -2.51 -0.97
N LYS A 111 5.13 -1.26 -1.32
CA LYS A 111 3.79 -0.68 -1.18
C LYS A 111 2.69 -1.48 -1.88
N PRO A 112 2.69 -1.66 -3.23
CA PRO A 112 1.61 -2.38 -3.91
C PRO A 112 1.51 -3.85 -3.49
N VAL A 113 2.63 -4.51 -3.16
CA VAL A 113 2.62 -5.94 -2.79
C VAL A 113 2.12 -6.14 -1.36
N TYR A 114 2.56 -5.32 -0.40
CA TYR A 114 2.13 -5.41 1.01
C TYR A 114 0.69 -4.96 1.14
N MET A 115 0.32 -3.83 0.51
CA MET A 115 -1.03 -3.29 0.53
C MET A 115 -2.08 -4.29 0.02
N ALA A 116 -1.76 -5.04 -1.05
CA ALA A 116 -2.67 -6.06 -1.59
C ALA A 116 -3.00 -7.19 -0.59
N ALA A 117 -2.09 -7.50 0.33
CA ALA A 117 -2.30 -8.50 1.37
C ALA A 117 -3.04 -7.92 2.58
N ILE A 118 -2.60 -6.74 3.04
CA ILE A 118 -3.15 -6.04 4.20
C ILE A 118 -4.59 -5.62 3.94
N LEU A 119 -4.91 -5.08 2.76
CA LEU A 119 -6.28 -4.64 2.41
C LEU A 119 -7.30 -5.77 2.59
N ARG A 120 -6.93 -7.00 2.21
CA ARG A 120 -7.80 -8.17 2.35
C ARG A 120 -8.05 -8.57 3.80
N ALA A 121 -7.19 -8.14 4.73
CA ALA A 121 -7.35 -8.41 6.16
C ALA A 121 -8.43 -7.55 6.82
N PHE A 122 -8.83 -6.45 6.17
CA PHE A 122 -9.89 -5.58 6.67
C PHE A 122 -11.25 -5.94 6.06
N ASP A 123 -12.29 -5.98 6.88
CA ASP A 123 -13.68 -6.06 6.42
C ASP A 123 -14.14 -4.66 5.98
N VAL A 124 -13.77 -4.31 4.76
CA VAL A 124 -14.04 -3.01 4.14
C VAL A 124 -15.54 -2.64 4.19
N PRO A 125 -16.48 -3.51 3.76
CA PRO A 125 -17.92 -3.21 3.88
C PRO A 125 -18.34 -2.94 5.32
N HIS A 126 -17.85 -3.73 6.29
CA HIS A 126 -18.21 -3.56 7.69
C HIS A 126 -17.69 -2.24 8.28
N ILE A 127 -16.46 -1.84 7.92
CA ILE A 127 -15.87 -0.57 8.36
C ILE A 127 -16.70 0.61 7.86
N ILE A 128 -16.98 0.65 6.54
CA ILE A 128 -17.78 1.72 5.94
C ILE A 128 -19.19 1.75 6.55
N PHE A 129 -19.81 0.60 6.74
CA PHE A 129 -21.12 0.50 7.39
C PHE A 129 -21.09 1.03 8.84
N SER A 130 -20.06 0.70 9.60
CA SER A 130 -19.93 1.13 10.99
C SER A 130 -19.80 2.65 11.11
N ILE A 131 -19.05 3.30 10.21
CA ILE A 131 -18.93 4.76 10.17
C ILE A 131 -20.26 5.41 9.77
N THR A 132 -20.89 4.91 8.72
CA THR A 132 -22.13 5.51 8.16
C THR A 132 -23.35 5.35 9.06
N LYS A 133 -23.34 4.37 9.96
CA LYS A 133 -24.42 4.11 10.92
C LYS A 133 -24.42 5.09 12.11
N GLU A 134 -23.28 5.68 12.45
CA GLU A 134 -23.20 6.60 13.59
C GLU A 134 -24.06 7.85 13.37
N ASP A 135 -24.50 8.48 14.47
CA ASP A 135 -25.28 9.71 14.42
C ASP A 135 -24.36 10.92 14.25
N TRP A 136 -24.42 11.53 13.06
CA TRP A 136 -23.63 12.71 12.71
C TRP A 136 -24.45 14.01 12.77
N GLU A 137 -25.73 13.98 13.17
CA GLU A 137 -26.60 15.16 13.35
C GLU A 137 -26.70 15.56 14.83
N LEU A 138 -25.54 15.69 15.47
CA LEU A 138 -25.43 16.01 16.89
C LEU A 138 -25.81 17.46 17.18
N LYS A 139 -26.42 17.66 18.36
CA LYS A 139 -26.72 18.99 18.93
C LYS A 139 -25.62 19.51 19.85
N ASP A 140 -24.90 18.60 20.49
CA ASP A 140 -23.83 18.89 21.44
C ASP A 140 -22.60 18.02 21.10
N ILE A 141 -21.41 18.57 21.32
CA ILE A 141 -20.15 17.86 21.07
C ILE A 141 -19.95 16.79 22.15
N MET A 142 -19.76 15.55 21.72
CA MET A 142 -19.41 14.44 22.60
C MET A 142 -17.94 14.52 23.01
N SER A 143 -17.61 14.11 24.23
CA SER A 143 -16.22 14.05 24.72
C SER A 143 -15.50 12.74 24.37
N GLN A 144 -16.20 11.77 23.80
CA GLN A 144 -15.70 10.44 23.49
C GLN A 144 -15.78 10.17 21.99
N HIS A 145 -14.86 9.35 21.50
CA HIS A 145 -14.86 8.89 20.11
C HIS A 145 -15.87 7.77 19.88
N ASN A 146 -16.30 7.61 18.63
CA ASN A 146 -17.26 6.59 18.21
C ASN A 146 -16.72 5.17 18.30
N SER A 147 -17.64 4.21 18.41
CA SER A 147 -17.32 2.80 18.66
C SER A 147 -16.47 2.17 17.55
N TYR A 148 -16.66 2.60 16.29
CA TYR A 148 -15.94 2.06 15.14
C TYR A 148 -14.43 2.27 15.23
N ILE A 149 -13.96 3.32 15.90
CA ILE A 149 -12.53 3.55 16.13
C ILE A 149 -11.94 2.41 16.97
N ASN A 150 -12.69 1.88 17.94
CA ASN A 150 -12.21 0.75 18.73
C ASN A 150 -12.09 -0.52 17.88
N PHE A 151 -13.01 -0.76 16.94
CA PHE A 151 -12.91 -1.88 15.99
C PHE A 151 -11.67 -1.75 15.10
N LEU A 152 -11.42 -0.57 14.52
CA LEU A 152 -10.22 -0.33 13.70
C LEU A 152 -8.93 -0.56 14.47
N ILE A 153 -8.88 -0.10 15.73
CA ILE A 153 -7.72 -0.30 16.60
C ILE A 153 -7.52 -1.78 16.93
N GLU A 154 -8.60 -2.54 17.08
CA GLU A 154 -8.51 -3.99 17.29
C GLU A 154 -8.00 -4.72 16.04
N ASP A 155 -8.46 -4.35 14.85
CA ASP A 155 -7.94 -4.89 13.59
C ASP A 155 -6.43 -4.63 13.45
N ILE A 156 -5.97 -3.41 13.79
CA ILE A 156 -4.54 -3.06 13.80
C ILE A 156 -3.76 -3.93 14.79
N ARG A 157 -4.31 -4.20 15.99
CA ARG A 157 -3.65 -5.08 16.98
C ARG A 157 -3.55 -6.50 16.47
N ILE A 158 -4.60 -7.06 15.88
CA ILE A 158 -4.59 -8.40 15.30
C ILE A 158 -3.51 -8.48 14.20
N ILE A 159 -3.42 -7.47 13.34
CA ILE A 159 -2.37 -7.41 12.31
C ILE A 159 -0.98 -7.32 12.97
N LYS A 160 -0.81 -6.52 14.03
CA LYS A 160 0.45 -6.39 14.77
C LYS A 160 0.90 -7.72 15.37
N GLU A 161 -0.01 -8.46 16.00
CA GLU A 161 0.26 -9.79 16.55
C GLU A 161 0.71 -10.77 15.46
N LYS A 162 0.01 -10.77 14.32
CA LYS A 162 0.39 -11.60 13.17
C LYS A 162 1.78 -11.22 12.65
N ILE A 163 2.10 -9.94 12.54
CA ILE A 163 3.45 -9.47 12.14
C ILE A 163 4.51 -9.93 13.13
N SER A 164 4.25 -9.89 14.44
CA SER A 164 5.21 -10.39 15.44
C SER A 164 5.46 -11.90 15.33
N VAL A 165 4.48 -12.69 14.89
CA VAL A 165 4.69 -14.11 14.53
C VAL A 165 5.57 -14.23 13.28
N ILE A 166 5.44 -13.34 12.30
CA ILE A 166 6.31 -13.29 11.13
C ILE A 166 7.75 -12.97 11.54
N GLU A 167 7.96 -11.98 12.42
CA GLU A 167 9.27 -11.57 12.93
C GLU A 167 10.05 -12.71 13.60
N CYS A 168 9.34 -13.69 14.18
CA CYS A 168 9.95 -14.88 14.77
C CYS A 168 10.54 -15.86 13.72
N ASN A 169 10.02 -15.83 12.49
CA ASN A 169 10.45 -16.71 11.40
C ASN A 169 11.37 -16.00 10.40
N VAL A 170 11.14 -14.70 10.17
CA VAL A 170 11.86 -13.86 9.22
C VAL A 170 12.17 -12.53 9.91
N PRO A 171 13.45 -12.19 10.13
CA PRO A 171 13.83 -10.91 10.70
C PRO A 171 13.35 -9.75 9.82
N LEU A 172 12.52 -8.87 10.37
CA LEU A 172 12.05 -7.68 9.66
C LEU A 172 12.93 -6.50 10.01
N THR A 173 13.44 -5.80 8.99
CA THR A 173 14.11 -4.52 9.22
C THR A 173 13.10 -3.44 9.54
N LYS A 174 13.60 -2.32 10.08
CA LYS A 174 12.77 -1.16 10.39
C LYS A 174 12.01 -0.66 9.14
N GLU A 175 12.69 -0.59 8.00
CA GLU A 175 12.13 -0.11 6.73
C GLU A 175 10.98 -0.99 6.23
N VAL A 176 11.06 -2.32 6.45
CA VAL A 176 9.99 -3.25 6.08
C VAL A 176 8.78 -3.05 6.99
N SER A 177 9.01 -2.95 8.31
CA SER A 177 7.95 -2.69 9.28
C SER A 177 7.25 -1.35 9.01
N GLU A 178 8.02 -0.29 8.77
CA GLU A 178 7.49 1.02 8.38
C GLU A 178 6.68 0.95 7.09
N SER A 179 7.17 0.27 6.05
CA SER A 179 6.43 0.11 4.78
C SER A 179 5.08 -0.60 4.94
N ILE A 180 5.00 -1.58 5.86
CA ILE A 180 3.75 -2.29 6.18
C ILE A 180 2.77 -1.34 6.88
N TRP A 181 3.23 -0.58 7.87
CA TRP A 181 2.40 0.36 8.61
C TRP A 181 2.00 1.58 7.78
N GLU A 182 2.87 2.06 6.89
CA GLU A 182 2.52 3.06 5.87
C GLU A 182 1.38 2.54 4.99
N SER A 183 1.53 1.34 4.43
CA SER A 183 0.47 0.73 3.60
C SER A 183 -0.85 0.56 4.36
N THR A 184 -0.77 0.21 5.65
CA THR A 184 -1.94 0.08 6.53
C THR A 184 -2.60 1.43 6.79
N SER A 185 -1.79 2.47 7.07
CA SER A 185 -2.23 3.85 7.27
C SER A 185 -2.98 4.37 6.05
N ASP A 186 -2.45 4.14 4.86
CA ASP A 186 -3.07 4.53 3.60
C ASP A 186 -4.44 3.88 3.45
N ILE A 187 -4.52 2.55 3.61
CA ILE A 187 -5.80 1.84 3.52
C ILE A 187 -6.83 2.45 4.47
N LEU A 188 -6.46 2.61 5.75
CA LEU A 188 -7.40 3.07 6.77
C LEU A 188 -7.82 4.53 6.57
N THR A 189 -6.92 5.41 6.17
CA THR A 189 -7.25 6.81 5.83
C THR A 189 -8.20 6.89 4.63
N TYR A 190 -8.01 6.07 3.61
CA TYR A 190 -8.97 5.95 2.50
C TYR A 190 -10.33 5.44 2.97
N LEU A 191 -10.38 4.38 3.78
CA LEU A 191 -11.64 3.81 4.28
C LEU A 191 -12.40 4.80 5.18
N LEU A 192 -11.68 5.60 5.98
CA LEU A 192 -12.28 6.66 6.79
C LEU A 192 -12.92 7.73 5.92
N VAL A 193 -12.20 8.25 4.93
CA VAL A 193 -12.73 9.25 4.00
C VAL A 193 -13.91 8.71 3.20
N GLU A 194 -13.82 7.46 2.73
CA GLU A 194 -14.93 6.79 2.03
C GLU A 194 -16.15 6.66 2.95
N GLY A 195 -15.96 6.21 4.19
CA GLY A 195 -17.01 6.14 5.21
C GLY A 195 -17.65 7.50 5.50
N PHE A 196 -16.85 8.53 5.69
CA PHE A 196 -17.35 9.90 5.91
C PHE A 196 -18.08 10.44 4.68
N SER A 197 -17.62 10.13 3.48
CA SER A 197 -18.27 10.57 2.23
C SER A 197 -19.64 9.96 2.00
N ALA A 198 -19.89 8.79 2.57
CA ALA A 198 -21.18 8.12 2.51
C ALA A 198 -22.19 8.68 3.53
N VAL A 199 -21.77 9.57 4.44
CA VAL A 199 -22.66 10.25 5.40
C VAL A 199 -23.44 11.36 4.69
N LYS A 200 -24.77 11.22 4.64
CA LYS A 200 -25.65 12.14 3.90
C LYS A 200 -25.85 13.49 4.58
N LYS A 201 -25.83 13.51 5.91
CA LYS A 201 -26.09 14.69 6.73
C LYS A 201 -25.13 14.69 7.90
N CYS A 202 -24.49 15.82 8.14
CA CYS A 202 -23.51 15.98 9.20
C CYS A 202 -23.56 17.42 9.72
N SER A 203 -23.82 17.59 11.02
CA SER A 203 -23.84 18.89 11.69
C SER A 203 -22.43 19.41 11.93
N ASN A 204 -22.29 20.66 12.41
CA ASN A 204 -20.98 21.20 12.76
C ASN A 204 -20.35 20.42 13.93
N GLU A 205 -21.18 20.00 14.88
CA GLU A 205 -20.83 19.17 16.02
C GLU A 205 -20.47 17.75 15.57
N GLY A 206 -21.18 17.18 14.58
CA GLY A 206 -20.82 15.92 13.95
C GLY A 206 -19.44 15.96 13.27
N ARG A 207 -19.10 17.05 12.58
CA ARG A 207 -17.77 17.25 11.99
C ARG A 207 -16.68 17.39 13.05
N ALA A 208 -16.97 18.09 14.14
CA ALA A 208 -16.06 18.15 15.29
C ALA A 208 -15.84 16.75 15.89
N LEU A 209 -16.87 15.90 15.92
CA LEU A 209 -16.75 14.51 16.33
C LEU A 209 -15.91 13.68 15.33
N MET A 210 -16.08 13.84 14.00
CA MET A 210 -15.21 13.19 13.01
C MET A 210 -13.73 13.54 13.23
N GLN A 211 -13.45 14.81 13.55
CA GLN A 211 -12.09 15.26 13.84
C GLN A 211 -11.57 14.66 15.16
N LEU A 212 -12.41 14.56 16.19
CA LEU A 212 -12.06 13.92 17.46
C LEU A 212 -11.76 12.42 17.25
N ASP A 213 -12.63 11.72 16.53
CA ASP A 213 -12.48 10.30 16.17
C ASP A 213 -11.15 10.06 15.46
N PHE A 214 -10.86 10.86 14.44
CA PHE A 214 -9.60 10.73 13.69
C PHE A 214 -8.37 11.01 14.56
N THR A 215 -8.44 12.02 15.43
CA THR A 215 -7.35 12.36 16.35
C THR A 215 -7.07 11.20 17.32
N GLN A 216 -8.12 10.57 17.86
CA GLN A 216 -7.98 9.40 18.74
C GLN A 216 -7.43 8.19 18.01
N PHE A 217 -7.86 7.97 16.78
CA PHE A 217 -7.34 6.91 15.92
C PHE A 217 -5.85 7.09 15.64
N VAL A 218 -5.40 8.28 15.22
CA VAL A 218 -3.99 8.59 14.97
C VAL A 218 -3.14 8.32 16.21
N ALA A 219 -3.54 8.86 17.37
CA ALA A 219 -2.77 8.70 18.61
C ALA A 219 -2.60 7.22 19.02
N LYS A 220 -3.65 6.41 18.85
CA LYS A 220 -3.61 4.97 19.14
C LYS A 220 -2.81 4.20 18.09
N PHE A 221 -2.97 4.51 16.80
CA PHE A 221 -2.19 3.92 15.70
C PHE A 221 -0.70 4.13 15.95
N GLU A 222 -0.28 5.37 16.17
CA GLU A 222 1.12 5.75 16.42
C GLU A 222 1.71 5.12 17.70
N THR A 223 0.85 4.71 18.64
CA THR A 223 1.28 4.00 19.85
C THR A 223 1.49 2.51 19.58
N ILE A 224 0.63 1.88 18.79
CA ILE A 224 0.70 0.43 18.48
C ILE A 224 1.82 0.14 17.47
N THR A 225 1.96 0.99 16.44
CA THR A 225 2.87 0.76 15.32
C THR A 225 4.26 1.36 15.54
N ALA A 226 4.36 2.32 16.48
CA ALA A 226 5.53 3.18 16.68
C ALA A 226 5.92 4.03 15.44
N LEU A 227 5.09 4.05 14.39
CA LEU A 227 5.29 4.88 13.20
C LEU A 227 4.77 6.29 13.49
N ARG A 228 5.68 7.28 13.57
CA ARG A 228 5.33 8.68 13.86
C ARG A 228 6.07 9.66 12.94
N PRO A 229 5.37 10.65 12.35
CA PRO A 229 3.90 10.81 12.36
C PRO A 229 3.20 9.70 11.55
N MET A 230 1.93 9.41 11.86
CA MET A 230 1.10 8.55 11.01
C MET A 230 1.01 9.14 9.57
N PRO A 231 1.31 8.38 8.51
CA PRO A 231 1.23 8.86 7.14
C PRO A 231 -0.19 9.23 6.69
N HIS A 232 -0.31 10.13 5.70
CA HIS A 232 -1.57 10.51 5.06
C HIS A 232 -2.66 11.09 5.98
N GLN A 233 -2.28 11.65 7.13
CA GLN A 233 -3.20 12.39 8.00
C GLN A 233 -3.84 13.60 7.31
N GLU A 234 -3.07 14.28 6.46
CA GLU A 234 -3.55 15.46 5.73
C GLU A 234 -4.74 15.13 4.83
N PHE A 235 -4.76 13.95 4.21
CA PHE A 235 -5.86 13.53 3.35
C PHE A 235 -7.20 13.52 4.09
N VAL A 236 -7.25 12.91 5.28
CA VAL A 236 -8.47 12.85 6.10
C VAL A 236 -8.82 14.22 6.68
N THR A 237 -7.83 14.94 7.22
CA THR A 237 -8.08 16.24 7.85
C THR A 237 -8.53 17.30 6.86
N THR A 238 -7.96 17.32 5.65
CA THR A 238 -8.39 18.22 4.58
C THR A 238 -9.79 17.86 4.09
N TYR A 239 -10.13 16.57 4.00
CA TYR A 239 -11.49 16.13 3.71
C TYR A 239 -12.51 16.63 4.74
N ILE A 240 -12.24 16.43 6.04
CA ILE A 240 -13.12 16.92 7.12
C ILE A 240 -13.24 18.45 7.08
N LYS A 241 -12.14 19.16 6.82
CA LYS A 241 -12.13 20.62 6.71
C LYS A 241 -12.92 21.14 5.50
N ALA A 242 -12.97 20.39 4.40
CA ALA A 242 -13.68 20.79 3.19
C ALA A 242 -15.17 21.05 3.44
N TYR A 243 -15.76 20.39 4.43
CA TYR A 243 -17.14 20.64 4.84
C TYR A 243 -17.41 22.07 5.35
N TYR A 244 -16.38 22.76 5.84
CA TYR A 244 -16.49 24.15 6.30
C TYR A 244 -16.31 25.17 5.17
N LEU A 245 -16.00 24.74 3.96
CA LEU A 245 -15.86 25.65 2.82
C LEU A 245 -17.23 26.22 2.43
N PRO A 246 -17.30 27.53 2.14
CA PRO A 246 -18.49 28.09 1.52
C PRO A 246 -18.70 27.47 0.13
N GLU A 247 -19.96 27.35 -0.30
CA GLU A 247 -20.34 26.67 -1.55
C GLU A 247 -19.59 27.21 -2.78
N SER A 248 -19.32 28.52 -2.80
CA SER A 248 -18.55 29.20 -3.85
C SER A 248 -17.09 28.72 -3.99
N SER A 249 -16.53 28.09 -2.96
CA SER A 249 -15.13 27.63 -2.93
C SER A 249 -15.00 26.12 -3.16
N ILE A 250 -16.11 25.37 -3.18
CA ILE A 250 -16.11 23.92 -3.33
C ILE A 250 -15.60 23.51 -4.72
N GLU A 251 -16.04 24.18 -5.79
CA GLU A 251 -15.62 23.84 -7.16
C GLU A 251 -14.09 23.99 -7.33
N SER A 252 -13.51 25.07 -6.80
CA SER A 252 -12.06 25.24 -6.83
C SER A 252 -11.36 24.16 -6.01
N TRP A 253 -11.88 23.86 -4.81
CA TRP A 253 -11.29 22.83 -3.96
C TRP A 253 -11.29 21.45 -4.62
N ILE A 254 -12.38 21.05 -5.26
CA ILE A 254 -12.46 19.79 -6.00
C ILE A 254 -11.41 19.75 -7.11
N ARG A 255 -11.27 20.82 -7.90
CA ARG A 255 -10.27 20.88 -8.98
C ARG A 255 -8.84 20.77 -8.46
N ASP A 256 -8.57 21.32 -7.28
CA ASP A 256 -7.24 21.32 -6.68
C ASP A 256 -6.90 19.96 -5.99
N HIS A 257 -7.90 19.09 -5.78
CA HIS A 257 -7.77 17.80 -5.07
C HIS A 257 -8.28 16.58 -5.88
N SER A 258 -8.52 16.74 -7.19
CA SER A 258 -8.95 15.68 -8.12
C SER A 258 -7.78 15.05 -8.87
#